data_AF-A0A924S668-F1
#
_entry.id   AF-A0A924S668-F1
#
_cell.length_a   1.000
_cell.length_b   1.000
_cell.length_c   1.000
_cell.angle_alpha   90.00
_cell.angle_beta   90.00
_cell.angle_gamma   90.00
#
_symmetry.space_group_name_H-M   'P 1'
#
loop_
_entity.id
_entity.type
_entity.pdbx_description
1 polymer ?
#
loop_
_entity_poly.entity_id
_entity_poly.type
_entity_poly.pdbx_seq_one_letter_code
_entity_poly.pdbx_strand_id
1 'polypeptide(L)' 'MKHNFLRLALVLGLLSAIGPFAIDMYLPALPAIGRALRADVHQVQLSLM' A
#
# COMPACT_ATOMS: atom_id res chain seq x y z
N MET A 1 14.22 17.21 24.57
CA MET A 1 13.37 17.84 23.54
C MET A 1 13.66 17.34 22.11
N LYS A 2 14.88 17.49 21.55
CA LYS A 2 15.20 17.09 20.16
C LYS A 2 15.03 15.60 19.83
N HIS A 3 15.38 14.71 20.77
CA HIS A 3 15.30 13.25 20.57
C HIS A 3 13.85 12.73 20.43
N ASN A 4 12.90 13.38 21.13
CA ASN A 4 11.49 13.02 21.07
C ASN A 4 10.85 13.46 19.75
N PHE A 5 11.29 14.62 19.23
CA PHE A 5 10.85 15.13 17.93
C PHE A 5 11.32 14.23 16.79
N LEU A 6 12.59 13.80 16.80
CA LEU A 6 13.11 12.87 15.80
C LEU A 6 12.36 11.53 15.82
N ARG A 7 12.07 10.99 17.02
CA ARG A 7 11.30 9.76 17.17
C ARG A 7 9.89 9.89 16.59
N LEU A 8 9.22 11.00 16.88
CA LEU A 8 7.89 11.28 16.34
C LEU A 8 7.91 11.46 14.82
N ALA A 9 8.89 12.19 14.28
CA ALA A 9 9.06 12.39 12.85
C ALA A 9 9.32 11.06 12.11
N LEU A 10 10.12 10.16 12.70
CA LEU A 10 10.34 8.82 12.15
C LEU A 10 9.08 7.96 12.17
N VAL A 11 8.33 7.96 13.28
CA VAL A 11 7.07 7.21 13.38
C VAL A 11 6.04 7.74 12.37
N LEU A 12 5.88 9.05 12.28
CA LEU A 12 4.94 9.67 11.34
C LEU A 12 5.41 9.45 9.89
N GLY A 13 6.69 9.57 9.60
CA GLY A 13 7.24 9.30 8.28
C GLY A 13 7.05 7.84 7.84
N LEU A 14 7.28 6.88 8.74
CA LEU A 14 7.02 5.46 8.49
C LEU A 14 5.53 5.19 8.29
N LEU A 15 4.67 5.79 9.11
CA LEU A 15 3.21 5.66 8.99
C LEU A 15 2.71 6.23 7.66
N SER A 16 3.22 7.39 7.24
CA SER A 16 2.90 7.99 5.94
C SER A 16 3.43 7.18 4.76
N ALA A 17 4.56 6.49 4.93
CA ALA A 17 5.15 5.65 3.89
C ALA A 17 4.32 4.40 3.57
N ILE A 18 3.45 3.94 4.48
CA ILE A 18 2.61 2.74 4.27
C ILE A 18 1.76 2.86 3.00
N GLY A 19 1.18 4.04 2.73
CA GLY A 19 0.33 4.28 1.55
C GLY A 19 1.07 4.05 0.23
N PRO A 20 2.14 4.80 -0.07
CA PRO A 20 2.95 4.60 -1.28
C PRO A 20 3.50 3.17 -1.42
N PHE A 21 3.98 2.56 -0.33
CA PHE A 21 4.45 1.18 -0.35
C PHE A 21 3.34 0.17 -0.69
N ALA A 22 2.15 0.35 -0.13
CA ALA A 22 1.01 -0.51 -0.42
C ALA A 22 0.61 -0.41 -1.90
N ILE A 23 0.53 0.81 -2.44
CA ILE A 23 0.17 1.04 -3.85
C ILE A 23 1.19 0.38 -4.79
N ASP A 24 2.48 0.61 -4.54
CA ASP A 24 3.57 0.08 -5.36
C ASP A 24 3.62 -1.45 -5.35
N MET A 25 3.30 -2.09 -4.23
CA MET A 25 3.22 -3.55 -4.13
C MET A 25 1.91 -4.12 -4.70
N TYR A 26 0.79 -3.39 -4.57
CA TYR A 26 -0.53 -3.88 -4.93
C TYR A 26 -0.78 -3.86 -6.44
N LEU A 27 -0.37 -2.78 -7.14
CA LEU A 27 -0.58 -2.66 -8.60
C LEU A 27 0.04 -3.85 -9.38
N PRO A 28 1.31 -4.23 -9.16
CA PRO A 28 1.92 -5.38 -9.85
C PRO A 28 1.27 -6.72 -9.49
N ALA A 29 0.62 -6.82 -8.32
CA ALA A 29 -0.03 -8.04 -7.85
C ALA A 29 -1.43 -8.26 -8.45
N LEU A 30 -2.08 -7.23 -9.02
CA LEU A 30 -3.42 -7.31 -9.59
C LEU A 30 -3.62 -8.49 -10.57
N PRO A 31 -2.70 -8.77 -11.52
CA PRO A 31 -2.88 -9.91 -12.44
C PRO A 31 -2.78 -11.27 -11.75
N ALA A 32 -2.01 -11.38 -10.67
CA ALA A 32 -1.93 -12.61 -9.88
C ALA A 32 -3.22 -12.84 -9.08
N ILE A 33 -3.80 -11.78 -8.51
CA ILE A 33 -5.07 -11.82 -7.79
C ILE A 33 -6.21 -12.20 -8.75
N GLY A 34 -6.28 -11.61 -9.94
CA GLY A 34 -7.29 -11.92 -10.95
C GLY A 34 -7.27 -13.39 -11.37
N ARG A 35 -6.07 -13.95 -11.60
CA ARG A 35 -5.92 -15.39 -11.91
C ARG A 35 -6.36 -16.29 -10.75
N ALA A 36 -6.01 -15.94 -9.52
CA ALA A 36 -6.38 -16.73 -8.34
C ALA A 36 -7.89 -16.75 -8.10
N LEU A 37 -8.58 -15.64 -8.38
CA LEU A 37 -10.02 -15.47 -8.16
C LEU A 37 -10.87 -15.73 -9.40
N ARG A 38 -10.26 -16.07 -10.55
CA ARG A 38 -10.93 -16.14 -11.87
C ARG A 38 -11.72 -14.86 -12.19
N ALA A 39 -11.15 -13.72 -11.82
CA ALA A 39 -11.74 -12.40 -11.95
C ALA A 39 -10.99 -11.59 -13.04
N ASP A 40 -11.74 -10.83 -13.83
CA ASP A 40 -11.15 -9.90 -14.81
C ASP A 40 -10.41 -8.75 -14.10
N VAL A 41 -9.48 -8.09 -14.79
CA VAL A 41 -8.73 -6.94 -14.25
C VAL A 41 -9.67 -5.85 -13.74
N HIS A 42 -10.79 -5.59 -14.44
CA HIS A 42 -11.79 -4.64 -13.97
C HIS A 42 -12.41 -5.03 -12.62
N GLN A 43 -12.59 -6.32 -12.36
CA GLN A 43 -13.16 -6.82 -11.11
C GLN A 43 -12.17 -6.69 -9.95
N VAL A 44 -10.87 -6.96 -10.19
CA VAL A 44 -9.83 -6.78 -9.18
C VAL A 44 -9.61 -5.31 -8.85
N GLN A 45 -9.80 -4.40 -9.82
CA GLN A 45 -9.62 -2.98 -9.59
C GLN A 45 -10.68 -2.37 -8.65
N LEU A 46 -11.85 -3.01 -8.50
CA LEU A 46 -12.90 -2.59 -7.56
C LEU A 46 -12.49 -2.69 -6.09
N SER A 47 -11.47 -3.48 -5.73
CA SER A 47 -11.00 -3.56 -4.33
C SER A 47 -10.08 -2.39 -3.92
N LEU A 48 -9.65 -1.57 -4.87
CA LEU A 48 -8.84 -0.37 -4.64
C LEU A 48 -9.68 0.92 -4.50
N MET A 49 -10.98 0.85 -4.75
CA MET A 49 -11.92 1.98 -4.73
C MET A 49 -12.90 1.88 -3.57
#